data_AF-A0A2E3BWX2-F1
#
_entry.id   AF-A0A2E3BWX2-F1
#
_cell.length_a   1.000
_cell.length_b   1.000
_cell.length_c   1.000
_cell.angle_alpha   90.00
_cell.angle_beta   90.00
_cell.angle_gamma   90.00
#
_symmetry.space_group_name_H-M   'P 1'
#
loop_
_entity.id
_entity.type
_entity.pdbx_description
1 polymer ?
#
loop_
_entity_poly.entity_id
_entity_poly.type
_entity_poly.pdbx_seq_one_letter_code
_entity_poly.pdbx_strand_id
1 'polypeptide(L)'
;MALNPFFLQGTSSEQRLTQDLINEHLKIYGVEVTYIPRKYVNTTSIIEEVQSSKFDDNFAIEAYVNTYEGYGGQGDVLTKFGMSIRDEVTLTISKERFEDFIAPFMAGLDDGPGGNEEITLATRPREGDLVFFPLGSRLFEVKFVEHEDPFYQLGKNYVYQLKCELFEYEDEVIDTSIDAIDTVVQDDGYISTLKLVGVGRTAEVAASIGTGYVREIFLNNDGSGFTSPPIITFSDSPSNQPARGVGILTTRANITSIEKILMTSAGAGYNTPPIITISGGGGTGAAATCSIETVYNGVINFNVLDGGVGYGTEPSIAVTQPGAGTTAVGIASIGTAGSDQVIKSVYIGDPGRGYVSTPNVTVAGPPSLAGVGTFIFNEVIKGSRSGTEARVKSWDQDTNILLISNVGIGSTVSGFFTGELIVGQESNSSYSLASYNSDDANDKYNDGDEFEFNADQILDFTESNPFGNF
;
A
#
# COMPACT_ATOMS: atom_id res chain seq x y z
N MET A 1 -38.41 -27.21 -56.56
CA MET A 1 -38.73 -27.03 -55.13
C MET A 1 -37.46 -26.51 -54.49
N ALA A 2 -37.47 -25.33 -53.86
CA ALA A 2 -36.24 -24.65 -53.42
C ALA A 2 -35.76 -25.04 -52.01
N LEU A 3 -36.59 -25.77 -51.24
CA LEU A 3 -36.30 -26.18 -49.86
C LEU A 3 -36.46 -27.70 -49.72
N ASN A 4 -35.72 -28.29 -48.77
CA ASN A 4 -35.70 -29.72 -48.54
C ASN A 4 -37.08 -30.22 -48.01
N PRO A 5 -37.77 -31.14 -48.71
CA PRO A 5 -39.11 -31.61 -48.34
C PRO A 5 -39.17 -32.34 -46.98
N PHE A 6 -38.02 -32.79 -46.46
CA PHE A 6 -37.93 -33.51 -45.19
C PHE A 6 -37.84 -32.59 -43.97
N PHE A 7 -37.75 -31.27 -44.18
CA PHE A 7 -37.71 -30.30 -43.09
C PHE A 7 -39.01 -29.48 -43.03
N LEU A 8 -39.67 -29.53 -41.89
CA LEU A 8 -40.91 -28.82 -41.56
C LEU A 8 -40.64 -27.41 -41.00
N GLN A 9 -39.37 -27.02 -40.89
CA GLN A 9 -38.90 -25.69 -40.52
C GLN A 9 -39.33 -25.21 -39.14
N GLY A 10 -39.27 -26.07 -38.11
CA GLY A 10 -39.54 -25.62 -36.74
C GLY A 10 -39.97 -26.68 -35.74
N THR A 11 -39.83 -27.97 -36.05
CA THR A 11 -40.15 -29.02 -35.07
C THR A 11 -39.04 -29.16 -34.03
N SER A 12 -39.39 -29.51 -32.79
CA SER A 12 -38.42 -29.66 -31.70
C SER A 12 -37.29 -30.65 -32.00
N SER A 13 -37.57 -31.70 -32.78
CA SER A 13 -36.55 -32.67 -33.21
C SER A 13 -35.53 -32.07 -34.19
N GLU A 14 -35.97 -31.21 -35.11
CA GLU A 14 -35.07 -30.50 -36.04
C GLU A 14 -34.23 -29.45 -35.32
N GLN A 15 -34.85 -28.73 -34.37
CA GLN A 15 -34.16 -27.75 -33.53
C GLN A 15 -33.03 -28.42 -32.72
N ARG A 16 -33.32 -29.59 -32.11
CA ARG A 16 -32.32 -30.38 -31.37
C ARG A 16 -31.20 -30.89 -32.27
N LEU A 17 -31.54 -31.48 -33.42
CA LEU A 17 -30.52 -31.95 -34.37
C LEU A 17 -29.60 -30.80 -34.81
N THR A 18 -30.15 -29.61 -35.03
CA THR A 18 -29.35 -28.43 -35.40
C THR A 18 -28.42 -28.01 -34.27
N GLN A 19 -28.91 -27.97 -33.03
CA GLN A 19 -28.10 -27.68 -31.85
C GLN A 19 -26.98 -28.72 -31.66
N ASP A 20 -27.29 -30.02 -31.80
CA ASP A 20 -26.31 -31.11 -31.68
C ASP A 20 -25.19 -30.96 -32.73
N LEU A 21 -25.55 -30.63 -33.98
CA LEU A 21 -24.59 -30.40 -35.05
C LEU A 21 -23.70 -29.18 -34.79
N ILE A 22 -24.27 -28.11 -34.22
CA ILE A 22 -23.51 -26.91 -33.84
C ILE A 22 -22.55 -27.25 -32.70
N ASN A 23 -23.01 -27.97 -31.67
CA ASN A 23 -22.17 -28.39 -30.56
C ASN A 23 -21.00 -29.26 -31.05
N GLU A 24 -21.27 -30.21 -31.95
CA GLU A 24 -20.23 -31.05 -32.54
C GLU A 24 -19.26 -30.23 -33.41
N HIS A 25 -19.77 -29.27 -34.19
CA HIS A 25 -18.93 -28.37 -34.97
C HIS A 25 -17.97 -27.56 -34.07
N LEU A 26 -18.48 -26.98 -32.99
CA LEU A 26 -17.67 -26.23 -32.02
C LEU A 26 -16.63 -27.11 -31.33
N LYS A 27 -16.95 -28.38 -31.05
CA LYS A 27 -15.98 -29.33 -30.47
C LYS A 27 -14.87 -29.74 -31.44
N ILE A 28 -15.16 -29.79 -32.74
CA ILE A 28 -14.18 -30.20 -33.76
C ILE A 28 -13.30 -29.02 -34.21
N TYR A 29 -13.91 -27.85 -34.43
CA TYR A 29 -13.24 -26.70 -35.06
C TYR A 29 -13.09 -25.48 -34.14
N GLY A 30 -13.74 -25.48 -32.97
CA GLY A 30 -13.56 -24.44 -31.97
C GLY A 30 -12.26 -24.59 -31.20
N VAL A 31 -11.96 -23.54 -30.44
CA VAL A 31 -10.88 -23.49 -29.46
C VAL A 31 -11.48 -23.49 -28.05
N GLU A 32 -10.79 -24.10 -27.11
CA GLU A 32 -11.15 -24.02 -25.70
C GLU A 32 -10.75 -22.65 -25.16
N VAL A 33 -11.72 -21.92 -24.61
CA VAL A 33 -11.54 -20.64 -23.95
C VAL A 33 -12.08 -20.70 -22.54
N THR A 34 -11.58 -19.83 -21.67
CA THR A 34 -12.10 -19.70 -20.31
C THR A 34 -12.98 -18.47 -20.24
N TYR A 35 -14.27 -18.68 -19.98
CA TYR A 35 -15.24 -17.62 -19.72
C TYR A 35 -15.25 -17.26 -18.24
N ILE A 36 -15.18 -15.98 -17.93
CA ILE A 36 -14.98 -15.43 -16.59
C ILE A 36 -16.05 -14.35 -16.39
N PRO A 37 -17.10 -14.62 -15.60
CA PRO A 37 -18.17 -13.66 -15.40
C PRO A 37 -17.74 -12.50 -14.48
N ARG A 38 -18.18 -11.27 -14.80
CA ARG A 38 -17.95 -10.08 -13.97
C ARG A 38 -18.87 -10.08 -12.75
N LYS A 39 -18.32 -9.89 -11.55
CA LYS A 39 -19.09 -9.62 -10.33
C LYS A 39 -18.90 -8.18 -9.89
N TYR A 40 -19.98 -7.54 -9.46
CA TYR A 40 -19.93 -6.18 -8.92
C TYR A 40 -19.72 -6.20 -7.42
N VAL A 41 -18.75 -5.42 -6.93
CA VAL A 41 -18.48 -5.26 -5.50
C VAL A 41 -18.97 -3.89 -5.04
N ASN A 42 -19.67 -3.84 -3.91
CA ASN A 42 -20.14 -2.62 -3.23
C ASN A 42 -21.07 -1.71 -4.07
N THR A 43 -22.20 -2.23 -4.55
CA THR A 43 -23.26 -1.42 -5.21
C THR A 43 -24.06 -0.54 -4.23
N THR A 44 -23.91 -0.73 -2.91
CA THR A 44 -24.69 -0.07 -1.86
C THR A 44 -24.15 1.31 -1.46
N SER A 45 -23.81 2.15 -2.43
CA SER A 45 -23.60 3.58 -2.19
C SER A 45 -24.92 4.35 -2.38
N ILE A 46 -25.06 5.54 -1.78
CA ILE A 46 -26.24 6.42 -1.96
C ILE A 46 -26.50 6.77 -3.44
N ILE A 47 -25.49 6.58 -4.30
CA ILE A 47 -25.50 6.87 -5.74
C ILE A 47 -25.61 5.57 -6.58
N GLU A 48 -25.63 4.38 -5.95
CA GLU A 48 -25.60 3.07 -6.64
C GLU A 48 -24.44 2.94 -7.66
N GLU A 49 -23.33 3.63 -7.40
CA GLU A 49 -22.14 3.58 -8.24
C GLU A 49 -21.31 2.32 -7.95
N VAL A 50 -20.95 1.59 -8.99
CA VAL A 50 -20.06 0.43 -8.92
C VAL A 50 -18.66 0.92 -8.55
N GLN A 51 -18.17 0.57 -7.35
CA GLN A 51 -16.86 1.01 -6.88
C GLN A 51 -15.71 0.13 -7.40
N SER A 52 -15.96 -1.15 -7.66
CA SER A 52 -14.95 -2.07 -8.20
C SER A 52 -15.61 -3.33 -8.79
N SER A 53 -14.92 -3.96 -9.74
CA SER A 53 -15.32 -5.24 -10.35
C SER A 53 -14.39 -6.36 -9.92
N LYS A 54 -14.95 -7.55 -9.76
CA LYS A 54 -14.23 -8.76 -9.36
C LYS A 54 -14.48 -9.88 -10.37
N PHE A 55 -13.45 -10.67 -10.63
CA PHE A 55 -13.43 -11.81 -11.53
C PHE A 55 -12.79 -13.01 -10.81
N ASP A 56 -13.60 -13.86 -10.18
CA ASP A 56 -13.12 -14.97 -9.33
C ASP A 56 -13.66 -16.35 -9.72
N ASP A 57 -14.47 -16.43 -10.78
CA ASP A 57 -14.96 -17.70 -11.34
C ASP A 57 -14.35 -17.97 -12.71
N ASN A 58 -14.27 -19.25 -13.08
CA ASN A 58 -13.80 -19.67 -14.39
C ASN A 58 -14.64 -20.82 -14.94
N PHE A 59 -15.00 -20.74 -16.23
CA PHE A 59 -15.73 -21.79 -16.93
C PHE A 59 -15.08 -22.08 -18.28
N ALA A 60 -14.59 -23.29 -18.49
CA ALA A 60 -14.12 -23.72 -19.79
C ALA A 60 -15.29 -23.93 -20.77
N ILE A 61 -15.21 -23.34 -21.96
CA ILE A 61 -16.22 -23.48 -23.01
C ILE A 61 -15.57 -23.51 -24.39
N GLU A 62 -16.18 -24.25 -25.32
CA GLU A 62 -15.76 -24.29 -26.71
C GLU A 62 -16.28 -23.04 -27.46
N ALA A 63 -15.37 -22.29 -28.08
CA ALA A 63 -15.68 -21.10 -28.88
C ALA A 63 -15.08 -21.19 -30.28
N TYR A 64 -15.84 -20.82 -31.30
CA TYR A 64 -15.33 -20.69 -32.66
C TYR A 64 -14.93 -19.25 -32.95
N VAL A 65 -13.71 -19.06 -33.46
CA VAL A 65 -13.17 -17.73 -33.81
C VAL A 65 -13.58 -17.39 -35.23
N ASN A 66 -14.50 -16.44 -35.39
CA ASN A 66 -15.05 -16.08 -36.70
C ASN A 66 -14.04 -15.32 -37.58
N THR A 67 -13.08 -14.63 -36.98
CA THR A 67 -12.08 -13.81 -37.67
C THR A 67 -10.81 -14.63 -37.96
N TYR A 68 -10.90 -15.61 -38.86
CA TYR A 68 -9.74 -16.41 -39.31
C TYR A 68 -8.89 -15.70 -40.39
N GLU A 69 -9.40 -14.64 -41.04
CA GLU A 69 -8.67 -13.86 -42.04
C GLU A 69 -7.99 -12.62 -41.41
N GLY A 70 -7.02 -12.86 -40.53
CA GLY A 70 -6.25 -11.80 -39.88
C GLY A 70 -7.06 -10.99 -38.87
N TYR A 71 -6.36 -10.35 -37.94
CA TYR A 71 -6.95 -9.37 -37.03
C TYR A 71 -7.65 -8.29 -37.87
N GLY A 72 -8.97 -8.41 -38.02
CA GLY A 72 -9.82 -7.45 -38.71
C GLY A 72 -10.07 -6.22 -37.84
N GLY A 73 -9.02 -5.71 -37.18
CA GLY A 73 -9.08 -4.40 -36.55
C GLY A 73 -9.17 -3.34 -37.64
N GLN A 74 -10.08 -2.40 -37.47
CA GLN A 74 -10.10 -1.18 -38.26
C GLN A 74 -8.70 -0.56 -38.15
N GLY A 75 -7.90 -0.61 -39.23
CA GLY A 75 -6.51 -0.17 -39.20
C GLY A 75 -6.35 1.23 -38.60
N ASP A 76 -5.29 1.44 -37.82
CA ASP A 76 -4.85 2.70 -37.20
C ASP A 76 -5.89 3.82 -37.22
N VAL A 77 -6.86 3.77 -36.31
CA VAL A 77 -7.76 4.91 -36.11
C VAL A 77 -7.00 5.97 -35.31
N LEU A 78 -6.39 6.92 -36.04
CA LEU A 78 -5.82 8.14 -35.46
C LEU A 78 -6.94 8.97 -34.84
N THR A 79 -7.06 8.90 -33.52
CA THR A 79 -7.86 9.88 -32.75
C THR A 79 -6.96 11.07 -32.39
N LYS A 80 -7.57 12.19 -32.01
CA LYS A 80 -6.85 13.43 -31.60
C LYS A 80 -5.92 13.23 -30.39
N PHE A 81 -5.94 12.04 -29.76
CA PHE A 81 -5.19 11.70 -28.56
C PHE A 81 -4.16 10.57 -28.75
N GLY A 82 -4.00 10.00 -29.95
CA GLY A 82 -2.98 8.97 -30.24
C GLY A 82 -3.49 7.80 -31.08
N MET A 83 -2.56 6.89 -31.44
CA MET A 83 -2.85 5.59 -32.07
C MET A 83 -3.31 4.61 -30.99
N SER A 84 -4.53 4.07 -31.14
CA SER A 84 -5.03 2.94 -30.33
C SER A 84 -5.16 1.73 -31.26
N ILE A 85 -4.43 0.64 -30.94
CA ILE A 85 -4.55 -0.64 -31.64
C ILE A 85 -5.65 -1.42 -30.90
N ARG A 86 -6.86 -1.42 -31.44
CA ARG A 86 -7.97 -2.22 -30.90
C ARG A 86 -7.98 -3.58 -31.57
N ASP A 87 -7.44 -4.57 -30.86
CA ASP A 87 -7.60 -5.97 -31.24
C ASP A 87 -9.04 -6.41 -30.90
N GLU A 88 -9.90 -6.46 -31.91
CA GLU A 88 -11.26 -6.99 -31.81
C GLU A 88 -11.31 -8.46 -32.24
N VAL A 89 -12.07 -9.28 -31.51
CA VAL A 89 -12.34 -10.68 -31.87
C VAL A 89 -13.84 -10.97 -31.79
N THR A 90 -14.34 -11.71 -32.77
CA THR A 90 -15.72 -12.20 -32.75
C THR A 90 -15.73 -13.70 -32.50
N LEU A 91 -16.45 -14.09 -31.45
CA LEU A 91 -16.54 -15.48 -31.00
C LEU A 91 -17.96 -15.99 -31.10
N THR A 92 -18.11 -17.25 -31.52
CA THR A 92 -19.39 -17.94 -31.50
C THR A 92 -19.33 -19.10 -30.52
N ILE A 93 -20.22 -19.08 -29.53
CA ILE A 93 -20.35 -20.13 -28.52
C ILE A 93 -21.73 -20.79 -28.60
N SER A 94 -21.83 -22.03 -28.11
CA SER A 94 -23.10 -22.75 -28.04
C SER A 94 -24.02 -22.15 -26.98
N LYS A 95 -25.27 -21.84 -27.37
CA LYS A 95 -26.30 -21.39 -26.45
C LYS A 95 -26.67 -22.46 -25.43
N GLU A 96 -26.89 -23.69 -25.87
CA GLU A 96 -27.26 -24.81 -25.00
C GLU A 96 -26.17 -25.09 -23.97
N ARG A 97 -24.89 -25.10 -24.38
CA ARG A 97 -23.79 -25.32 -23.44
C ARG A 97 -23.71 -24.23 -22.38
N PHE A 98 -23.88 -22.96 -22.78
CA PHE A 98 -23.92 -21.86 -21.82
C PHE A 98 -25.09 -21.98 -20.85
N GLU A 99 -26.31 -22.18 -21.37
CA GLU A 99 -27.54 -22.27 -20.57
C GLU A 99 -27.58 -23.51 -19.66
N ASP A 100 -26.98 -24.63 -20.05
CA ASP A 100 -27.00 -25.88 -19.28
C ASP A 100 -25.80 -26.01 -18.32
N PHE A 101 -24.66 -25.40 -18.63
CA PHE A 101 -23.43 -25.58 -17.86
C PHE A 101 -22.96 -24.35 -17.08
N ILE A 102 -23.22 -23.13 -17.56
CA ILE A 102 -22.72 -21.90 -16.91
C ILE A 102 -23.86 -21.18 -16.19
N ALA A 103 -24.99 -20.96 -16.88
CA ALA A 103 -26.14 -20.26 -16.33
C ALA A 103 -26.67 -20.84 -15.01
N PRO A 104 -26.70 -22.18 -14.76
CA PRO A 104 -27.17 -22.71 -13.49
C PRO A 104 -26.25 -22.38 -12.31
N PHE A 105 -24.93 -22.28 -12.55
CA PHE A 105 -23.97 -21.86 -11.53
C PHE A 105 -24.08 -20.35 -11.28
N MET A 106 -24.21 -19.55 -12.34
CA MET A 106 -24.43 -18.10 -12.22
C MET A 106 -25.73 -17.77 -11.47
N ALA A 107 -26.81 -18.52 -11.73
CA ALA A 107 -28.09 -18.34 -11.02
C ALA A 107 -28.04 -18.84 -9.56
N GLY A 108 -27.15 -19.79 -9.24
CA GLY A 108 -26.92 -20.25 -7.87
C GLY A 108 -26.10 -19.27 -7.02
N LEU A 109 -25.42 -18.33 -7.65
CA LEU A 109 -24.65 -17.25 -7.02
C LEU A 109 -25.49 -15.97 -6.80
N ASP A 110 -26.73 -15.95 -7.30
CA ASP A 110 -27.70 -14.89 -7.05
C ASP A 110 -28.41 -15.15 -5.70
N ASP A 111 -28.03 -14.40 -4.66
CA ASP A 111 -28.59 -14.50 -3.30
C ASP A 111 -30.05 -13.99 -3.19
N GLY A 112 -30.68 -13.65 -4.32
CA GLY A 112 -32.09 -13.30 -4.42
C GLY A 112 -32.39 -11.84 -4.07
N PRO A 113 -33.67 -11.44 -4.15
CA PRO A 113 -34.07 -10.04 -4.04
C PRO A 113 -33.85 -9.54 -2.61
N GLY A 114 -32.81 -8.72 -2.42
CA GLY A 114 -32.37 -8.17 -1.14
C GLY A 114 -30.97 -8.61 -0.68
N GLY A 115 -30.28 -9.49 -1.43
CA GLY A 115 -28.85 -9.75 -1.31
C GLY A 115 -28.00 -8.78 -2.15
N ASN A 116 -26.67 -8.82 -2.01
CA ASN A 116 -25.78 -8.13 -2.93
C ASN A 116 -25.98 -8.76 -4.32
N GLU A 117 -26.68 -8.08 -5.24
CA GLU A 117 -26.84 -8.54 -6.62
C GLU A 117 -25.48 -8.48 -7.35
N GLU A 118 -24.58 -9.43 -7.07
CA GLU A 118 -23.27 -9.51 -7.70
C GLU A 118 -23.40 -9.86 -9.19
N ILE A 119 -24.49 -10.54 -9.58
CA ILE A 119 -24.79 -10.98 -10.95
C ILE A 119 -26.25 -10.64 -11.30
N THR A 120 -26.46 -9.65 -12.18
CA THR A 120 -27.79 -9.12 -12.56
C THR A 120 -28.49 -9.84 -13.73
N LEU A 121 -27.77 -10.70 -14.48
CA LEU A 121 -28.34 -11.49 -15.58
C LEU A 121 -27.56 -12.80 -15.77
N ALA A 122 -28.14 -13.92 -15.33
CA ALA A 122 -27.51 -15.25 -15.39
C ALA A 122 -27.88 -16.07 -16.64
N THR A 123 -28.87 -15.64 -17.43
CA THR A 123 -29.48 -16.47 -18.50
C THR A 123 -28.71 -16.45 -19.81
N ARG A 124 -27.74 -15.55 -19.98
CA ARG A 124 -26.90 -15.42 -21.17
C ARG A 124 -25.58 -14.72 -20.80
N PRO A 125 -24.55 -14.77 -21.67
CA PRO A 125 -23.35 -13.97 -21.47
C PRO A 125 -23.70 -12.49 -21.37
N ARG A 126 -22.93 -11.73 -20.58
CA ARG A 126 -23.12 -10.30 -20.38
C ARG A 126 -21.96 -9.50 -20.96
N GLU A 127 -22.27 -8.24 -21.20
CA GLU A 127 -21.27 -7.24 -21.52
C GLU A 127 -20.42 -6.95 -20.27
N GLY A 128 -19.11 -6.83 -20.45
CA GLY A 128 -18.12 -6.70 -19.38
C GLY A 128 -17.60 -8.03 -18.80
N ASP A 129 -18.12 -9.18 -19.21
CA ASP A 129 -17.50 -10.48 -18.87
C ASP A 129 -16.20 -10.67 -19.65
N LEU A 130 -15.27 -11.46 -19.11
CA LEU A 130 -13.97 -11.73 -19.74
C LEU A 130 -13.93 -13.11 -20.40
N VAL A 131 -13.14 -13.19 -21.47
CA VAL A 131 -12.80 -14.44 -22.17
C VAL A 131 -11.28 -14.52 -22.29
N PHE A 132 -10.70 -15.57 -21.71
CA PHE A 132 -9.27 -15.84 -21.77
C PHE A 132 -8.92 -16.84 -22.89
N PHE A 133 -7.87 -16.52 -23.66
CA PHE A 133 -7.31 -17.39 -24.69
C PHE A 133 -5.98 -18.01 -24.24
N PRO A 134 -5.93 -19.34 -24.01
CA PRO A 134 -4.71 -20.01 -23.53
C PRO A 134 -3.52 -19.90 -24.48
N LEU A 135 -3.75 -19.89 -25.80
CA LEU A 135 -2.67 -19.85 -26.80
C LEU A 135 -2.01 -18.48 -26.95
N GLY A 136 -2.71 -17.41 -26.57
CA GLY A 136 -2.21 -16.04 -26.66
C GLY A 136 -1.90 -15.38 -25.32
N SER A 137 -2.32 -16.00 -24.19
CA SER A 137 -2.30 -15.40 -22.86
C SER A 137 -2.94 -14.00 -22.83
N ARG A 138 -4.08 -13.85 -23.52
CA ARG A 138 -4.81 -12.58 -23.62
C ARG A 138 -6.19 -12.69 -23.02
N LEU A 139 -6.61 -11.61 -22.35
CA LEU A 139 -7.96 -11.39 -21.88
C LEU A 139 -8.70 -10.49 -22.85
N PHE A 140 -9.92 -10.88 -23.21
CA PHE A 140 -10.83 -10.05 -24.00
C PHE A 140 -12.09 -9.77 -23.21
N GLU A 141 -12.56 -8.53 -23.24
CA GLU A 141 -13.81 -8.11 -22.63
C GLU A 141 -14.94 -8.19 -23.66
N VAL A 142 -16.06 -8.81 -23.27
CA VAL A 142 -17.26 -8.88 -24.09
C VAL A 142 -17.90 -7.49 -24.14
N LYS A 143 -17.86 -6.82 -25.28
CA LYS A 143 -18.50 -5.51 -25.47
C LYS A 143 -19.95 -5.61 -25.91
N PHE A 144 -20.29 -6.67 -26.64
CA PHE A 144 -21.65 -6.89 -27.12
C PHE A 144 -21.97 -8.37 -27.30
N VAL A 145 -23.17 -8.77 -26.88
CA VAL A 145 -23.68 -10.14 -27.03
C VAL A 145 -24.82 -10.15 -28.03
N GLU A 146 -24.51 -10.62 -29.24
CA GLU A 146 -25.46 -10.81 -30.32
C GLU A 146 -26.23 -12.11 -30.08
N HIS A 147 -27.53 -11.99 -29.85
CA HIS A 147 -28.43 -13.11 -29.55
C HIS A 147 -29.53 -13.29 -30.60
N GLU A 148 -29.50 -12.49 -31.67
CA GLU A 148 -30.46 -12.59 -32.79
C GLU A 148 -29.81 -13.09 -34.09
N ASP A 149 -28.48 -13.14 -34.17
CA ASP A 149 -27.73 -13.65 -35.32
C ASP A 149 -27.10 -15.02 -34.99
N PRO A 150 -27.12 -16.02 -35.89
CA PRO A 150 -27.87 -16.10 -37.14
C PRO A 150 -29.39 -16.06 -36.94
N PHE A 151 -30.08 -15.24 -37.74
CA PHE A 151 -31.52 -14.97 -37.62
C PHE A 151 -32.37 -16.25 -37.54
N TYR A 152 -32.83 -16.57 -36.32
CA TYR A 152 -33.83 -17.56 -35.92
C TYR A 152 -34.06 -18.71 -36.92
N GLN A 153 -33.00 -19.45 -37.27
CA GLN A 153 -33.14 -20.62 -38.13
C GLN A 153 -34.04 -21.63 -37.43
N LEU A 154 -35.11 -22.08 -38.09
CA LEU A 154 -36.11 -22.97 -37.49
C LEU A 154 -36.81 -22.38 -36.23
N GLY A 155 -36.85 -21.05 -36.08
CA GLY A 155 -37.62 -20.36 -35.05
C GLY A 155 -36.93 -20.19 -33.68
N LYS A 156 -35.64 -20.53 -33.56
CA LYS A 156 -34.82 -20.29 -32.35
C LYS A 156 -33.39 -19.94 -32.74
N ASN A 157 -32.68 -19.24 -31.85
CA ASN A 157 -31.22 -19.10 -31.95
C ASN A 157 -30.56 -20.25 -31.14
N TYR A 158 -29.41 -20.73 -31.64
CA TYR A 158 -28.66 -21.86 -31.11
C TYR A 158 -27.24 -21.48 -30.67
N VAL A 159 -26.82 -20.25 -30.96
CA VAL A 159 -25.51 -19.72 -30.62
C VAL A 159 -25.61 -18.32 -30.02
N TYR A 160 -24.60 -17.94 -29.25
CA TYR A 160 -24.33 -16.55 -28.93
C TYR A 160 -23.10 -16.11 -29.69
N GLN A 161 -23.15 -14.90 -30.26
CA GLN A 161 -21.99 -14.29 -30.89
C GLN A 161 -21.51 -13.12 -30.03
N LEU A 162 -20.30 -13.26 -29.50
CA LEU A 162 -19.65 -12.30 -28.62
C LEU A 162 -18.71 -11.45 -29.46
N LYS A 163 -18.92 -10.13 -29.44
CA LYS A 163 -17.94 -9.16 -29.94
C LYS A 163 -17.10 -8.73 -28.75
N CYS A 164 -15.82 -9.05 -28.80
CA CYS A 164 -14.91 -8.79 -27.70
C CYS A 164 -13.78 -7.85 -28.16
N GLU A 165 -13.34 -6.99 -27.26
CA GLU A 165 -12.14 -6.15 -27.41
C GLU A 165 -11.07 -6.62 -26.42
N LEU A 166 -9.79 -6.33 -26.68
CA LEU A 166 -8.73 -6.59 -25.70
C LEU A 166 -9.08 -5.91 -24.37
N PHE A 167 -8.96 -6.64 -23.27
CA PHE A 167 -9.26 -6.11 -21.95
C PHE A 167 -8.19 -5.09 -21.54
N GLU A 168 -8.63 -3.92 -21.10
CA GLU A 168 -7.78 -2.89 -20.49
C GLU A 168 -8.00 -2.96 -18.98
N TYR A 169 -6.93 -3.25 -18.25
CA TYR A 169 -6.96 -3.34 -16.78
C TYR A 169 -6.95 -1.95 -16.15
N GLU A 170 -7.86 -1.70 -15.21
CA GLU A 170 -7.85 -0.49 -14.39
C GLU A 170 -7.53 -0.86 -12.94
N ASP A 171 -8.55 -1.24 -12.16
CA ASP A 171 -8.46 -1.57 -10.74
C ASP A 171 -9.26 -2.83 -10.38
N GLU A 172 -9.57 -3.67 -11.38
CA GLU A 172 -10.33 -4.89 -11.18
C GLU A 172 -9.55 -5.96 -10.42
N VAL A 173 -10.27 -6.72 -9.60
CA VAL A 173 -9.69 -7.86 -8.88
C VAL A 173 -9.88 -9.11 -9.74
N ILE A 174 -8.78 -9.63 -10.30
CA ILE A 174 -8.76 -10.91 -11.02
C ILE A 174 -8.15 -11.98 -10.11
N ASP A 175 -8.93 -13.00 -9.75
CA ASP A 175 -8.57 -14.07 -8.83
C ASP A 175 -9.27 -15.38 -9.22
N THR A 176 -8.99 -15.86 -10.42
CA THR A 176 -9.70 -16.99 -11.02
C THR A 176 -9.22 -18.36 -10.54
N SER A 177 -8.23 -18.41 -9.65
CA SER A 177 -7.49 -19.62 -9.21
C SER A 177 -6.68 -20.31 -10.32
N ILE A 178 -6.52 -19.65 -11.46
CA ILE A 178 -5.73 -20.12 -12.60
C ILE A 178 -4.59 -19.14 -12.80
N ASP A 179 -3.38 -19.55 -12.41
CA ASP A 179 -2.16 -18.72 -12.49
C ASP A 179 -1.99 -18.07 -13.87
N ALA A 180 -2.24 -18.83 -14.95
CA ALA A 180 -2.08 -18.35 -16.32
C ALA A 180 -3.04 -17.20 -16.70
N ILE A 181 -4.14 -17.02 -15.97
CA ILE A 181 -5.10 -15.92 -16.13
C ILE A 181 -4.74 -14.78 -15.19
N ASP A 182 -4.51 -15.09 -13.92
CA ASP A 182 -4.35 -14.08 -12.88
C ASP A 182 -3.03 -13.30 -13.06
N THR A 183 -1.99 -13.91 -13.65
CA THR A 183 -0.72 -13.23 -13.94
C THR A 183 -0.74 -12.39 -15.22
N VAL A 184 -1.80 -12.44 -16.04
CA VAL A 184 -1.85 -11.68 -17.31
C VAL A 184 -1.73 -10.18 -17.08
N VAL A 185 -2.35 -9.69 -16.02
CA VAL A 185 -2.41 -8.27 -15.62
C VAL A 185 -1.56 -7.99 -14.37
N GLN A 186 -0.56 -8.85 -14.10
CA GLN A 186 0.28 -8.73 -12.92
C GLN A 186 1.07 -7.42 -12.90
N ASP A 187 1.57 -7.01 -14.06
CA ASP A 187 2.40 -5.81 -14.22
C ASP A 187 1.59 -4.59 -14.68
N ASP A 188 0.26 -4.74 -14.82
CA ASP A 188 -0.64 -3.68 -15.28
C ASP A 188 -1.30 -2.93 -14.12
N GLY A 189 -1.68 -1.69 -14.41
CA GLY A 189 -2.32 -0.76 -13.48
C GLY A 189 -1.34 -0.03 -12.57
N TYR A 190 -1.89 0.67 -11.58
CA TYR A 190 -1.09 1.47 -10.65
C TYR A 190 -0.41 0.59 -9.60
N ILE A 191 0.93 0.49 -9.66
CA ILE A 191 1.70 -0.39 -8.77
C ILE A 191 2.59 0.43 -7.83
N SER A 192 2.27 0.41 -6.54
CA SER A 192 3.11 1.03 -5.51
C SER A 192 4.18 0.07 -5.00
N THR A 193 5.29 0.63 -4.49
CA THR A 193 6.44 -0.15 -4.02
C THR A 193 6.64 -0.05 -2.51
N LEU A 194 6.67 -1.19 -1.83
CA LEU A 194 7.02 -1.29 -0.40
C LEU A 194 8.38 -1.92 -0.26
N LYS A 195 9.31 -1.20 0.38
CA LYS A 195 10.58 -1.76 0.81
C LYS A 195 10.43 -2.28 2.23
N LEU A 196 10.70 -3.55 2.43
CA LEU A 196 10.53 -4.23 3.71
C LEU A 196 11.88 -4.48 4.40
N VAL A 197 11.84 -4.61 5.72
CA VAL A 197 13.01 -4.95 6.54
C VAL A 197 13.13 -6.48 6.60
N GLY A 198 14.13 -7.02 5.89
CA GLY A 198 14.41 -8.45 5.90
C GLY A 198 14.97 -8.95 7.23
N VAL A 199 15.87 -8.18 7.86
CA VAL A 199 16.46 -8.50 9.17
C VAL A 199 16.47 -7.25 10.05
N GLY A 200 15.73 -7.31 11.16
CA GLY A 200 15.74 -6.29 12.19
C GLY A 200 16.97 -6.42 13.08
N ARG A 201 17.41 -5.29 13.65
CA ARG A 201 18.54 -5.27 14.60
C ARG A 201 18.16 -4.41 15.79
N THR A 202 18.37 -4.94 16.99
CA THR A 202 18.18 -4.16 18.22
C THR A 202 19.29 -3.12 18.33
N ALA A 203 18.91 -1.88 18.69
CA ALA A 203 19.85 -0.80 18.91
C ALA A 203 20.74 -1.07 20.14
N GLU A 204 21.97 -0.57 20.09
CA GLU A 204 22.93 -0.61 21.17
C GLU A 204 23.17 0.81 21.72
N VAL A 205 22.97 0.98 23.02
CA VAL A 205 23.11 2.28 23.70
C VAL A 205 23.98 2.12 24.95
N ALA A 206 24.92 3.03 25.15
CA ALA A 206 25.76 3.08 26.34
C ALA A 206 25.49 4.35 27.15
N ALA A 207 25.41 4.22 28.48
CA ALA A 207 25.31 5.36 29.38
C ALA A 207 26.70 5.90 29.75
N SER A 208 26.79 7.21 30.00
CA SER A 208 27.92 7.85 30.69
C SER A 208 27.45 8.44 32.00
N ILE A 209 28.24 8.33 33.06
CA ILE A 209 27.89 8.87 34.38
C ILE A 209 28.83 10.01 34.79
N GLY A 210 28.32 10.92 35.64
CA GLY A 210 29.11 12.01 36.21
C GLY A 210 28.41 12.70 37.38
N THR A 211 29.12 13.64 38.02
CA THR A 211 28.63 14.48 39.12
C THR A 211 28.55 15.95 38.71
N GLY A 212 27.72 16.74 39.39
CA GLY A 212 27.53 18.15 39.06
C GLY A 212 26.77 18.32 37.75
N TYR A 213 25.70 17.55 37.57
CA TYR A 213 24.90 17.55 36.35
C TYR A 213 23.53 18.18 36.59
N VAL A 214 22.87 18.61 35.52
CA VAL A 214 21.49 19.12 35.55
C VAL A 214 20.54 17.96 35.89
N ARG A 215 19.89 18.04 37.05
CA ARG A 215 19.05 16.97 37.59
C ARG A 215 17.63 17.04 37.05
N GLU A 216 17.07 18.24 37.00
CA GLU A 216 15.68 18.49 36.60
C GLU A 216 15.59 19.87 35.96
N ILE A 217 14.77 19.97 34.91
CA ILE A 217 14.45 21.23 34.23
C ILE A 217 13.02 21.60 34.59
N PHE A 218 12.83 22.82 35.06
CA PHE A 218 11.53 23.40 35.35
C PHE A 218 11.15 24.36 34.23
N LEU A 219 10.11 24.03 33.48
CA LEU A 219 9.51 24.95 32.52
C LEU A 219 8.62 25.93 33.31
N ASN A 220 9.06 27.19 33.40
CA ASN A 220 8.36 28.22 34.16
C ASN A 220 7.32 28.96 33.31
N ASN A 221 7.55 29.01 31.99
CA ASN A 221 6.61 29.53 31.02
C ASN A 221 6.83 28.80 29.69
N ASP A 222 5.76 28.24 29.15
CA ASP A 222 5.74 27.44 27.93
C ASP A 222 5.88 28.31 26.66
N GLY A 223 5.68 29.62 26.80
CA GLY A 223 5.68 30.57 25.69
C GLY A 223 4.54 30.32 24.71
N SER A 224 4.56 31.04 23.58
CA SER A 224 3.58 30.84 22.50
C SER A 224 4.11 31.32 21.14
N GLY A 225 3.47 30.83 20.08
CA GLY A 225 3.71 31.28 18.70
C GLY A 225 4.92 30.62 18.03
N PHE A 226 5.38 29.46 18.52
CA PHE A 226 6.49 28.76 17.89
C PHE A 226 6.11 28.19 16.52
N THR A 227 6.89 28.49 15.49
CA THR A 227 6.77 27.94 14.13
C THR A 227 7.81 26.87 13.83
N SER A 228 8.88 26.81 14.62
CA SER A 228 9.87 25.73 14.59
C SER A 228 10.44 25.49 16.00
N PRO A 229 11.08 24.33 16.28
CA PRO A 229 11.68 24.05 17.57
C PRO A 229 12.73 25.12 17.97
N PRO A 230 12.65 25.71 19.19
CA PRO A 230 13.61 26.72 19.62
C PRO A 230 14.98 26.10 19.96
N ILE A 231 16.01 26.94 19.91
CA ILE A 231 17.35 26.61 20.37
C ILE A 231 17.40 26.81 21.89
N ILE A 232 17.74 25.73 22.61
CA ILE A 232 17.87 25.73 24.07
C ILE A 232 19.32 25.51 24.44
N THR A 233 19.90 26.47 25.15
CA THR A 233 21.30 26.45 25.59
C THR A 233 21.41 26.62 27.09
N PHE A 234 22.50 26.11 27.64
CA PHE A 234 22.85 26.22 29.05
C PHE A 234 24.16 26.97 29.16
N SER A 235 24.34 27.77 30.21
CA SER A 235 25.62 28.40 30.49
C SER A 235 26.74 27.37 30.64
N ASP A 236 27.97 27.77 30.27
CA ASP A 236 29.14 26.90 30.24
C ASP A 236 29.37 26.15 31.55
N SER A 237 29.83 24.92 31.42
CA SER A 237 30.24 24.08 32.55
C SER A 237 31.70 24.34 32.92
N PRO A 238 32.05 24.42 34.22
CA PRO A 238 33.44 24.46 34.69
C PRO A 238 34.30 23.28 34.22
N SER A 239 33.69 22.15 33.85
CA SER A 239 34.38 20.95 33.35
C SER A 239 34.40 20.85 31.81
N ASN A 240 33.96 21.91 31.11
CA ASN A 240 33.80 21.93 29.65
C ASN A 240 32.87 20.81 29.11
N GLN A 241 31.89 20.42 29.92
CA GLN A 241 30.81 19.50 29.55
C GLN A 241 29.46 20.19 29.78
N PRO A 242 29.06 21.14 28.93
CA PRO A 242 27.82 21.87 29.12
C PRO A 242 26.61 20.96 28.94
N ALA A 243 25.54 21.25 29.69
CA ALA A 243 24.24 20.65 29.46
C ALA A 243 23.67 21.10 28.10
N ARG A 244 22.88 20.22 27.47
CA ARG A 244 22.22 20.46 26.19
C ARG A 244 20.82 19.89 26.24
N GLY A 245 19.87 20.54 25.56
CA GLY A 245 18.49 20.09 25.54
C GLY A 245 17.76 20.50 24.27
N VAL A 246 16.61 19.90 24.06
CA VAL A 246 15.69 20.17 22.95
C VAL A 246 14.30 20.44 23.49
N GLY A 247 13.60 21.40 22.88
CA GLY A 247 12.23 21.72 23.21
C GLY A 247 11.27 20.86 22.41
N ILE A 248 10.37 20.16 23.08
CA ILE A 248 9.27 19.44 22.44
C ILE A 248 8.09 20.40 22.38
N LEU A 249 7.58 20.67 21.17
CA LEU A 249 6.48 21.57 20.94
C LEU A 249 5.14 20.81 20.93
N THR A 250 4.08 21.48 21.35
CA THR A 250 2.70 21.01 21.22
C THR A 250 1.83 22.14 20.69
N THR A 251 0.81 21.81 19.89
CA THR A 251 -0.17 22.78 19.39
C THR A 251 -1.52 22.45 19.99
N ARG A 252 -2.09 23.41 20.73
CA ARG A 252 -3.43 23.30 21.31
C ARG A 252 -4.22 24.54 20.97
N ALA A 253 -5.43 24.37 20.43
CA ALA A 253 -6.28 25.47 19.99
C ALA A 253 -5.58 26.46 19.04
N ASN A 254 -4.84 25.93 18.04
CA ASN A 254 -4.06 26.69 17.06
C ASN A 254 -2.90 27.54 17.64
N ILE A 255 -2.50 27.29 18.88
CA ILE A 255 -1.33 27.94 19.49
C ILE A 255 -0.27 26.88 19.77
N THR A 256 0.94 27.11 19.25
CA THR A 256 2.09 26.24 19.47
C THR A 256 2.96 26.79 20.61
N SER A 257 3.20 25.96 21.63
CA SER A 257 4.01 26.25 22.83
C SER A 257 4.98 25.11 23.13
N ILE A 258 5.94 25.33 24.04
CA ILE A 258 6.82 24.27 24.53
C ILE A 258 6.04 23.40 25.52
N GLU A 259 5.94 22.10 25.25
CA GLU A 259 5.32 21.13 26.17
C GLU A 259 6.29 20.70 27.27
N LYS A 260 7.54 20.41 26.88
CA LYS A 260 8.60 19.98 27.78
C LYS A 260 9.97 20.20 27.15
N ILE A 261 11.00 20.25 28.00
CA ILE A 261 12.40 20.29 27.59
C ILE A 261 13.03 18.96 27.95
N LEU A 262 13.58 18.25 26.97
CA LEU A 262 14.31 17.01 27.19
C LEU A 262 15.81 17.26 27.06
N MET A 263 16.61 16.62 27.91
CA MET A 263 18.06 16.78 27.88
C MET A 263 18.69 15.84 26.85
N THR A 264 19.56 16.36 25.99
CA THR A 264 20.46 15.55 25.16
C THR A 264 21.79 15.29 25.86
N SER A 265 22.15 16.14 26.83
CA SER A 265 23.26 15.95 27.76
C SER A 265 22.90 16.68 29.05
N ALA A 266 23.05 16.03 30.21
CA ALA A 266 22.86 16.69 31.51
C ALA A 266 24.06 17.57 31.90
N GLY A 267 25.15 17.50 31.12
CA GLY A 267 26.43 18.11 31.46
C GLY A 267 27.08 17.51 32.71
N ALA A 268 28.21 18.05 33.12
CA ALA A 268 28.90 17.65 34.34
C ALA A 268 29.64 18.84 34.97
N GLY A 269 30.08 18.73 36.23
CA GLY A 269 30.95 19.71 36.88
C GLY A 269 30.29 21.05 37.26
N TYR A 270 28.97 21.18 37.20
CA TYR A 270 28.25 22.35 37.73
C TYR A 270 28.29 22.37 39.27
N ASN A 271 28.64 23.52 39.84
CA ASN A 271 28.54 23.79 41.28
C ASN A 271 27.39 24.73 41.63
N THR A 272 26.88 25.45 40.63
CA THR A 272 25.70 26.30 40.70
C THR A 272 24.80 25.98 39.51
N PRO A 273 23.45 26.05 39.65
CA PRO A 273 22.56 25.79 38.53
C PRO A 273 22.88 26.67 37.30
N PRO A 274 23.02 26.09 36.10
CA PRO A 274 23.27 26.87 34.89
C PRO A 274 22.05 27.72 34.49
N ILE A 275 22.32 28.81 33.79
CA ILE A 275 21.28 29.66 33.18
C ILE A 275 20.80 28.97 31.90
N ILE A 276 19.49 28.76 31.77
CA ILE A 276 18.87 28.26 30.54
C ILE A 276 18.46 29.45 29.67
N THR A 277 18.90 29.46 28.41
CA THR A 277 18.50 30.44 27.41
C THR A 277 17.72 29.75 26.31
N ILE A 278 16.49 30.22 26.06
CA ILE A 278 15.61 29.74 24.99
C ILE A 278 15.52 30.85 23.94
N SER A 279 15.85 30.55 22.69
CA SER A 279 15.86 31.54 21.61
C SER A 279 15.52 30.91 20.26
N GLY A 280 15.10 31.72 19.28
CA GLY A 280 14.68 31.24 17.96
C GLY A 280 13.29 30.59 17.97
N GLY A 281 12.97 29.85 16.89
CA GLY A 281 11.70 29.13 16.77
C GLY A 281 10.46 29.99 16.47
N GLY A 282 10.62 31.31 16.29
CA GLY A 282 9.52 32.25 15.98
C GLY A 282 8.60 32.61 17.16
N GLY A 283 8.67 31.87 18.27
CA GLY A 283 7.85 32.09 19.46
C GLY A 283 8.42 33.11 20.45
N THR A 284 7.62 33.47 21.46
CA THR A 284 8.02 34.39 22.53
C THR A 284 7.56 33.92 23.91
N GLY A 285 8.21 34.43 24.96
CA GLY A 285 7.75 34.26 26.35
C GLY A 285 8.16 32.97 27.05
N ALA A 286 8.87 32.06 26.39
CA ALA A 286 9.34 30.82 27.03
C ALA A 286 10.45 31.09 28.05
N ALA A 287 10.36 30.45 29.22
CA ALA A 287 11.35 30.56 30.28
C ALA A 287 11.48 29.24 31.05
N ALA A 288 12.72 28.85 31.37
CA ALA A 288 13.00 27.64 32.13
C ALA A 288 14.15 27.86 33.13
N THR A 289 14.15 27.09 34.20
CA THR A 289 15.22 27.01 35.20
C THR A 289 15.59 25.54 35.42
N CYS A 290 16.65 25.27 36.18
CA CYS A 290 17.01 23.89 36.49
C CYS A 290 17.55 23.72 37.91
N SER A 291 17.56 22.48 38.38
CA SER A 291 18.31 22.04 39.56
C SER A 291 19.53 21.21 39.13
N ILE A 292 20.50 21.06 40.04
CA ILE A 292 21.70 20.25 39.83
C ILE A 292 21.88 19.23 40.96
N GLU A 293 22.55 18.13 40.67
CA GLU A 293 22.99 17.13 41.66
C GLU A 293 24.53 17.11 41.69
N THR A 294 25.10 17.43 42.85
CA THR A 294 26.55 17.63 43.03
C THR A 294 27.20 16.56 43.90
N VAL A 295 26.41 15.71 44.57
CA VAL A 295 26.91 14.73 45.55
C VAL A 295 27.07 13.35 44.93
N TYR A 296 26.06 12.89 44.19
CA TYR A 296 26.01 11.52 43.66
C TYR A 296 26.12 11.50 42.14
N ASN A 297 26.64 10.41 41.57
CA ASN A 297 26.63 10.27 40.12
C ASN A 297 25.22 10.00 39.58
N GLY A 298 24.95 10.56 38.41
CA GLY A 298 23.80 10.28 37.55
C GLY A 298 24.27 10.00 36.12
N VAL A 299 23.37 9.50 35.29
CA VAL A 299 23.56 9.32 33.84
C VAL A 299 23.51 10.69 33.17
N ILE A 300 24.64 11.14 32.65
CA ILE A 300 24.80 12.46 32.04
C ILE A 300 24.64 12.44 30.52
N ASN A 301 24.78 11.27 29.89
CA ASN A 301 24.58 11.09 28.46
C ASN A 301 24.19 9.65 28.11
N PHE A 302 23.40 9.50 27.05
CA PHE A 302 23.18 8.23 26.36
C PHE A 302 23.85 8.30 24.99
N ASN A 303 24.81 7.41 24.74
CA ASN A 303 25.49 7.29 23.46
C ASN A 303 24.86 6.15 22.68
N VAL A 304 24.22 6.45 21.55
CA VAL A 304 23.76 5.41 20.61
C VAL A 304 24.99 4.90 19.88
N LEU A 305 25.37 3.64 20.12
CA LEU A 305 26.49 2.96 19.47
C LEU A 305 26.04 2.33 18.14
N ASP A 306 24.83 1.78 18.12
CA ASP A 306 24.13 1.28 16.94
C ASP A 306 22.65 1.67 17.04
N GLY A 307 22.10 2.31 16.02
CA GLY A 307 20.69 2.71 15.97
C GLY A 307 19.73 1.55 15.76
N GLY A 308 20.24 0.35 15.46
CA GLY A 308 19.46 -0.81 15.07
C GLY A 308 18.74 -0.61 13.73
N VAL A 309 17.77 -1.46 13.42
CA VAL A 309 16.97 -1.44 12.19
C VAL A 309 15.56 -1.97 12.50
N GLY A 310 14.53 -1.32 11.94
CA GLY A 310 13.14 -1.80 11.99
C GLY A 310 12.29 -1.16 13.09
N TYR A 311 12.70 -0.02 13.63
CA TYR A 311 11.97 0.65 14.70
C TYR A 311 10.79 1.48 14.17
N GLY A 312 9.59 0.90 14.14
CA GLY A 312 8.37 1.63 13.76
C GLY A 312 7.73 2.49 14.85
N THR A 313 8.09 2.24 16.10
CA THR A 313 7.67 3.04 17.25
C THR A 313 8.86 3.25 18.16
N GLU A 314 8.83 4.34 18.94
CA GLU A 314 9.86 4.62 19.93
C GLU A 314 9.94 3.46 20.95
N PRO A 315 11.08 2.76 21.05
CA PRO A 315 11.21 1.63 21.96
C PRO A 315 11.37 2.11 23.40
N SER A 316 11.01 1.24 24.36
CA SER A 316 11.32 1.50 25.76
C SER A 316 12.81 1.28 26.05
N ILE A 317 13.37 2.17 26.86
CA ILE A 317 14.77 2.12 27.33
C ILE A 317 14.77 1.74 28.80
N ALA A 318 15.37 0.59 29.13
CA ALA A 318 15.54 0.16 30.50
C ALA A 318 16.99 0.37 30.94
N VAL A 319 17.16 1.11 32.04
CA VAL A 319 18.46 1.36 32.66
C VAL A 319 18.56 0.54 33.94
N THR A 320 19.71 -0.10 34.16
CA THR A 320 19.96 -0.86 35.39
C THR A 320 19.85 0.06 36.61
N GLN A 321 19.20 -0.40 37.68
CA GLN A 321 19.01 0.39 38.90
C GLN A 321 20.34 0.63 39.64
N PRO A 322 20.61 1.85 40.14
CA PRO A 322 21.70 2.09 41.09
C PRO A 322 21.27 1.54 42.44
N GLY A 323 21.88 0.47 42.95
CA GLY A 323 21.38 -0.32 44.10
C GLY A 323 20.79 0.49 45.27
N ALA A 324 21.31 1.69 45.56
CA ALA A 324 20.62 2.73 46.32
C ALA A 324 20.48 4.01 45.50
N GLY A 325 19.25 4.53 45.35
CA GLY A 325 18.98 5.79 44.66
C GLY A 325 17.80 5.71 43.69
N THR A 326 17.85 6.53 42.64
CA THR A 326 16.79 6.67 41.63
C THR A 326 17.30 6.20 40.28
N THR A 327 16.57 5.32 39.61
CA THR A 327 16.93 4.83 38.26
C THR A 327 16.79 5.94 37.23
N ALA A 328 17.74 6.02 36.29
CA ALA A 328 17.66 6.93 35.16
C ALA A 328 16.57 6.51 34.17
N VAL A 329 15.99 7.51 33.49
CA VAL A 329 14.96 7.33 32.47
C VAL A 329 15.48 7.88 31.15
N GLY A 330 15.63 6.99 30.17
CA GLY A 330 15.92 7.33 28.78
C GLY A 330 14.64 7.35 27.94
N ILE A 331 14.56 8.29 27.00
CA ILE A 331 13.46 8.44 26.05
C ILE A 331 14.05 8.29 24.65
N ALA A 332 13.73 7.20 23.96
CA ALA A 332 14.22 6.98 22.62
C ALA A 332 13.56 7.95 21.63
N SER A 333 14.31 8.32 20.59
CA SER A 333 13.81 9.08 19.45
C SER A 333 14.23 8.37 18.18
N ILE A 334 13.23 8.05 17.35
CA ILE A 334 13.42 7.37 16.08
C ILE A 334 13.62 8.38 14.95
N GLY A 335 14.29 7.93 13.90
CA GLY A 335 14.41 8.66 12.64
C GLY A 335 14.90 7.73 11.54
N THR A 336 15.08 8.29 10.35
CA THR A 336 15.47 7.53 9.17
C THR A 336 16.99 7.62 8.97
N ALA A 337 17.62 6.48 8.64
CA ALA A 337 18.98 6.39 8.16
C ALA A 337 18.98 5.62 6.83
N GLY A 338 19.11 6.33 5.72
CA GLY A 338 18.89 5.74 4.39
C GLY A 338 17.40 5.41 4.20
N SER A 339 17.07 4.14 3.96
CA SER A 339 15.69 3.65 3.91
C SER A 339 15.18 3.12 5.25
N ASP A 340 16.05 2.98 6.25
CA ASP A 340 15.75 2.20 7.44
C ASP A 340 15.35 3.10 8.60
N GLN A 341 14.38 2.64 9.39
CA GLN A 341 13.97 3.30 10.62
C GLN A 341 14.85 2.83 11.79
N VAL A 342 15.54 3.78 12.41
CA VAL A 342 16.57 3.55 13.44
C VAL A 342 16.36 4.46 14.65
N ILE A 343 16.95 4.11 15.79
CA ILE A 343 17.06 5.05 16.92
C ILE A 343 18.14 6.07 16.58
N LYS A 344 17.73 7.34 16.48
CA LYS A 344 18.63 8.45 16.17
C LYS A 344 19.26 9.06 17.42
N SER A 345 18.50 9.12 18.51
CA SER A 345 19.00 9.63 19.79
C SER A 345 18.20 9.05 20.97
N VAL A 346 18.78 9.14 22.16
CA VAL A 346 18.08 8.84 23.42
C VAL A 346 18.21 10.07 24.30
N TYR A 347 17.08 10.72 24.56
CA TYR A 347 17.01 11.86 25.47
C TYR A 347 16.98 11.39 26.93
N ILE A 348 17.46 12.23 27.83
CA ILE A 348 17.43 12.00 29.27
C ILE A 348 16.15 12.63 29.82
N GLY A 349 15.22 11.79 30.27
CA GLY A 349 14.02 12.21 31.01
C GLY A 349 14.31 12.42 32.50
N ASP A 350 15.11 11.52 33.10
CA ASP A 350 15.66 11.66 34.45
C ASP A 350 17.08 11.06 34.43
N PRO A 351 18.13 11.81 34.82
CA PRO A 351 19.50 11.28 34.91
C PRO A 351 19.68 10.10 35.89
N GLY A 352 18.72 9.85 36.77
CA GLY A 352 18.88 9.00 37.95
C GLY A 352 19.97 9.48 38.91
N ARG A 353 20.07 8.84 40.07
CA ARG A 353 21.00 9.24 41.13
C ARG A 353 21.49 8.03 41.91
N GLY A 354 22.76 8.04 42.30
CA GLY A 354 23.34 7.02 43.18
C GLY A 354 24.15 5.95 42.43
N TYR A 355 24.50 6.20 41.18
CA TYR A 355 25.31 5.28 40.39
C TYR A 355 26.75 5.22 40.92
N VAL A 356 27.21 4.00 41.21
CA VAL A 356 28.60 3.72 41.63
C VAL A 356 29.43 3.08 40.52
N SER A 357 28.76 2.61 39.47
CA SER A 357 29.35 2.09 38.23
C SER A 357 28.41 2.44 37.08
N THR A 358 28.93 2.45 35.85
CA THR A 358 28.13 2.73 34.66
C THR A 358 27.02 1.69 34.50
N PRO A 359 25.74 2.10 34.40
CA PRO A 359 24.65 1.15 34.27
C PRO A 359 24.61 0.52 32.88
N ASN A 360 24.15 -0.73 32.80
CA ASN A 360 23.76 -1.33 31.52
C ASN A 360 22.43 -0.72 31.05
N VAL A 361 22.36 -0.43 29.75
CA VAL A 361 21.17 0.13 29.09
C VAL A 361 20.69 -0.88 28.06
N THR A 362 19.47 -1.37 28.24
CA THR A 362 18.84 -2.32 27.33
C THR A 362 17.70 -1.64 26.59
N VAL A 363 17.73 -1.71 25.27
CA VAL A 363 16.69 -1.20 24.37
C VAL A 363 15.73 -2.33 24.04
N ALA A 364 14.42 -2.08 24.08
CA ALA A 364 13.45 -3.04 23.56
C ALA A 364 13.70 -3.31 22.07
N GLY A 365 13.48 -4.56 21.64
CA GLY A 365 13.60 -4.92 20.24
C GLY A 365 12.57 -4.21 19.35
N PRO A 366 12.84 -4.06 18.04
CA PRO A 366 11.84 -3.63 17.07
C PRO A 366 10.64 -4.59 17.04
N PRO A 367 9.47 -4.16 16.48
CA PRO A 367 8.27 -4.99 16.38
C PRO A 367 8.49 -6.33 15.67
N SER A 368 9.42 -6.37 14.72
CA SER A 368 9.94 -7.61 14.14
C SER A 368 11.46 -7.56 14.02
N LEU A 369 12.11 -8.67 14.41
CA LEU A 369 13.55 -8.89 14.25
C LEU A 369 13.91 -9.62 12.96
N ALA A 370 12.93 -10.20 12.27
CA ALA A 370 13.12 -10.86 10.99
C ALA A 370 11.80 -10.93 10.24
N GLY A 371 11.86 -10.70 8.93
CA GLY A 371 10.77 -11.05 8.05
C GLY A 371 10.46 -12.54 8.12
N VAL A 372 9.19 -12.90 8.15
CA VAL A 372 8.73 -14.30 8.18
C VAL A 372 7.78 -14.54 7.01
N GLY A 373 7.93 -15.67 6.34
CA GLY A 373 7.02 -16.11 5.28
C GLY A 373 7.37 -15.53 3.90
N THR A 374 6.59 -15.94 2.93
CA THR A 374 6.67 -15.51 1.53
C THR A 374 5.29 -15.03 1.14
N PHE A 375 5.18 -13.78 0.69
CA PHE A 375 3.90 -13.26 0.23
C PHE A 375 3.45 -14.03 -1.02
N ILE A 376 2.15 -14.26 -1.12
CA ILE A 376 1.51 -14.98 -2.23
C ILE A 376 0.93 -13.95 -3.19
N PHE A 377 1.00 -14.23 -4.48
CA PHE A 377 0.39 -13.38 -5.50
C PHE A 377 -1.11 -13.19 -5.22
N ASN A 378 -1.60 -11.97 -5.43
CA ASN A 378 -2.99 -11.55 -5.26
C ASN A 378 -3.55 -11.61 -3.82
N GLU A 379 -2.76 -12.06 -2.83
CA GLU A 379 -3.22 -12.05 -1.45
C GLU A 379 -3.42 -10.61 -0.95
N VAL A 380 -4.33 -10.43 0.02
CA VAL A 380 -4.50 -9.16 0.71
C VAL A 380 -3.43 -9.02 1.79
N ILE A 381 -2.74 -7.87 1.81
CA ILE A 381 -1.87 -7.46 2.93
C ILE A 381 -2.56 -6.39 3.77
N LYS A 382 -2.18 -6.30 5.05
CA LYS A 382 -2.70 -5.29 5.97
C LYS A 382 -1.59 -4.65 6.79
N GLY A 383 -1.61 -3.32 6.86
CA GLY A 383 -0.77 -2.53 7.78
C GLY A 383 -1.31 -2.59 9.20
N SER A 384 -0.47 -2.95 10.17
CA SER A 384 -0.89 -3.14 11.57
C SER A 384 -1.31 -1.86 12.30
N ARG A 385 -0.87 -0.69 11.82
CA ARG A 385 -1.16 0.62 12.42
C ARG A 385 -2.02 1.50 11.52
N SER A 386 -1.71 1.56 10.23
CA SER A 386 -2.50 2.29 9.23
C SER A 386 -3.86 1.63 9.02
N GLY A 387 -3.94 0.31 9.14
CA GLY A 387 -5.10 -0.47 8.76
C GLY A 387 -5.34 -0.50 7.25
N THR A 388 -4.42 0.06 6.45
CA THR A 388 -4.50 0.06 4.99
C THR A 388 -4.34 -1.36 4.48
N GLU A 389 -5.22 -1.73 3.56
CA GLU A 389 -5.20 -2.99 2.85
C GLU A 389 -4.79 -2.76 1.39
N ALA A 390 -4.07 -3.71 0.82
CA ALA A 390 -3.64 -3.70 -0.58
C ALA A 390 -3.47 -5.14 -1.07
N ARG A 391 -3.36 -5.32 -2.39
CA ARG A 391 -3.13 -6.64 -3.01
C ARG A 391 -1.69 -6.80 -3.45
N VAL A 392 -1.14 -7.99 -3.27
CA VAL A 392 0.23 -8.31 -3.70
C VAL A 392 0.27 -8.53 -5.20
N LYS A 393 1.12 -7.77 -5.91
CA LYS A 393 1.44 -7.99 -7.32
C LYS A 393 2.71 -8.82 -7.47
N SER A 394 3.75 -8.56 -6.69
CA SER A 394 4.95 -9.40 -6.68
C SER A 394 5.73 -9.25 -5.39
N TRP A 395 6.48 -10.29 -5.03
CA TRP A 395 7.34 -10.29 -3.86
C TRP A 395 8.71 -10.83 -4.21
N ASP A 396 9.74 -10.03 -3.96
CA ASP A 396 11.14 -10.42 -4.09
C ASP A 396 11.79 -10.49 -2.70
N GLN A 397 12.06 -11.71 -2.27
CA GLN A 397 12.66 -11.99 -0.97
C GLN A 397 14.14 -11.58 -0.88
N ASP A 398 14.87 -11.54 -1.99
CA ASP A 398 16.29 -11.18 -2.00
C ASP A 398 16.46 -9.67 -1.86
N THR A 399 15.62 -8.88 -2.53
CA THR A 399 15.63 -7.41 -2.44
C THR A 399 14.75 -6.85 -1.33
N ASN A 400 13.87 -7.67 -0.75
CA ASN A 400 12.81 -7.27 0.18
C ASN A 400 11.87 -6.20 -0.40
N ILE A 401 11.56 -6.33 -1.68
CA ILE A 401 10.65 -5.42 -2.39
C ILE A 401 9.31 -6.14 -2.59
N LEU A 402 8.24 -5.50 -2.12
CA LEU A 402 6.87 -5.93 -2.31
C LEU A 402 6.17 -4.92 -3.22
N LEU A 403 5.74 -5.36 -4.39
CA LEU A 403 4.91 -4.57 -5.29
C LEU A 403 3.44 -4.84 -4.97
N ILE A 404 2.65 -3.77 -4.90
CA ILE A 404 1.25 -3.84 -4.49
C ILE A 404 0.37 -2.99 -5.40
N SER A 405 -0.90 -3.35 -5.48
CA SER A 405 -1.94 -2.57 -6.16
C SER A 405 -3.15 -2.35 -5.24
N ASN A 406 -4.07 -1.50 -5.70
CA ASN A 406 -5.34 -1.23 -5.02
C ASN A 406 -5.11 -0.79 -3.55
N VAL A 407 -4.24 0.20 -3.34
CA VAL A 407 -3.94 0.68 -1.98
C VAL A 407 -5.17 1.34 -1.38
N GLY A 408 -5.60 0.86 -0.21
CA GLY A 408 -6.78 1.38 0.49
C GLY A 408 -8.07 0.63 0.17
N ILE A 409 -8.02 -0.61 -0.34
CA ILE A 409 -9.22 -1.45 -0.49
C ILE A 409 -9.99 -1.47 0.83
N GLY A 410 -11.29 -1.12 0.77
CA GLY A 410 -12.19 -1.18 1.93
C GLY A 410 -11.91 -0.15 3.02
N SER A 411 -11.07 0.87 2.77
CA SER A 411 -10.72 1.92 3.73
C SER A 411 -10.63 3.29 3.05
N THR A 412 -10.75 4.36 3.83
CA THR A 412 -10.46 5.73 3.35
C THR A 412 -8.99 6.11 3.50
N VAL A 413 -8.15 5.18 3.97
CA VAL A 413 -6.72 5.40 4.24
C VAL A 413 -5.89 4.87 3.07
N SER A 414 -5.23 5.78 2.35
CA SER A 414 -4.52 5.50 1.09
C SER A 414 -2.99 5.33 1.23
N GLY A 415 -2.50 4.83 2.37
CA GLY A 415 -1.05 4.61 2.51
C GLY A 415 -0.61 3.97 3.82
N PHE A 416 0.63 3.48 3.80
CA PHE A 416 1.23 2.77 4.93
C PHE A 416 2.13 3.69 5.77
N PHE A 417 2.21 3.40 7.07
CA PHE A 417 3.10 4.09 8.00
C PHE A 417 4.44 3.39 8.09
N THR A 418 5.53 4.13 7.83
CA THR A 418 6.90 3.60 7.97
C THR A 418 7.12 2.93 9.32
N GLY A 419 7.71 1.74 9.28
CA GLY A 419 8.03 0.88 10.41
C GLY A 419 6.87 0.07 10.98
N GLU A 420 5.65 0.21 10.46
CA GLU A 420 4.56 -0.70 10.81
C GLU A 420 4.81 -2.13 10.31
N LEU A 421 4.01 -3.09 10.79
CA LEU A 421 4.08 -4.47 10.28
C LEU A 421 3.10 -4.62 9.13
N ILE A 422 3.58 -5.19 8.03
CA ILE A 422 2.81 -5.59 6.86
C ILE A 422 2.55 -7.09 6.99
N VAL A 423 1.26 -7.46 7.06
CA VAL A 423 0.84 -8.84 7.31
C VAL A 423 -0.01 -9.36 6.14
N GLY A 424 0.46 -10.43 5.49
CA GLY A 424 -0.30 -11.17 4.49
C GLY A 424 -1.44 -11.95 5.15
N GLN A 425 -2.66 -11.76 4.67
CA GLN A 425 -3.86 -12.37 5.26
C GLN A 425 -3.97 -13.86 4.96
N GLU A 426 -3.31 -14.36 3.92
CA GLU A 426 -3.34 -15.77 3.54
C GLU A 426 -2.06 -16.48 3.94
N SER A 427 -0.91 -15.90 3.56
CA SER A 427 0.41 -16.48 3.82
C SER A 427 0.84 -16.35 5.29
N ASN A 428 0.19 -15.47 6.07
CA ASN A 428 0.65 -15.02 7.40
C ASN A 428 2.08 -14.46 7.37
N SER A 429 2.55 -14.05 6.19
CA SER A 429 3.86 -13.40 6.05
C SER A 429 3.85 -12.08 6.78
N SER A 430 4.94 -11.77 7.48
CA SER A 430 5.02 -10.59 8.34
C SER A 430 6.39 -9.95 8.27
N TYR A 431 6.40 -8.69 7.85
CA TYR A 431 7.62 -7.90 7.66
C TYR A 431 7.39 -6.48 8.17
N SER A 432 8.45 -5.82 8.66
CA SER A 432 8.37 -4.40 9.01
C SER A 432 8.59 -3.54 7.76
N LEU A 433 7.78 -2.50 7.59
CA LEU A 433 7.90 -1.57 6.47
C LEU A 433 9.09 -0.63 6.67
N ALA A 434 10.05 -0.60 5.76
CA ALA A 434 11.15 0.37 5.78
C ALA A 434 10.69 1.69 5.14
N SER A 435 10.21 1.61 3.90
CA SER A 435 9.70 2.76 3.15
C SER A 435 8.55 2.37 2.23
N TYR A 436 7.65 3.32 2.00
CA TYR A 436 6.54 3.22 1.06
C TYR A 436 6.75 4.25 -0.04
N ASN A 437 6.85 3.81 -1.30
CA ASN A 437 6.74 4.68 -2.45
C ASN A 437 5.35 4.50 -3.05
N SER A 438 4.57 5.58 -3.05
CA SER A 438 3.25 5.60 -3.66
C SER A 438 3.33 5.56 -5.17
N ASP A 439 4.41 6.04 -5.79
CA ASP A 439 4.52 6.18 -7.25
C ASP A 439 4.36 4.86 -7.97
N ASP A 440 3.82 4.93 -9.18
CA ASP A 440 3.70 3.78 -10.05
C ASP A 440 5.08 3.28 -10.48
N ALA A 441 5.40 2.06 -10.10
CA ALA A 441 6.66 1.40 -10.40
C ALA A 441 6.86 1.15 -11.90
N ASN A 442 5.77 1.08 -12.67
CA ASN A 442 5.79 0.71 -14.09
C ASN A 442 5.50 1.88 -15.04
N ASP A 443 5.25 3.09 -14.53
CA ASP A 443 5.02 4.25 -15.39
C ASP A 443 6.33 4.75 -16.01
N LYS A 444 6.52 4.39 -17.28
CA LYS A 444 7.65 4.83 -18.12
C LYS A 444 7.69 6.35 -18.34
N TYR A 445 6.60 7.06 -18.07
CA TYR A 445 6.49 8.50 -18.29
C TYR A 445 6.46 9.32 -16.99
N ASN A 446 6.68 8.68 -15.84
CA ASN A 446 6.75 9.37 -14.55
C ASN A 446 8.11 10.08 -14.34
N ASP A 447 8.42 11.02 -15.24
CA ASP A 447 9.59 11.90 -15.13
C ASP A 447 9.27 13.15 -14.29
N GLY A 448 8.09 13.21 -13.66
CA GLY A 448 7.61 14.37 -12.89
C GLY A 448 8.60 14.77 -11.79
N ASP A 449 9.08 13.80 -11.01
CA ASP A 449 10.08 14.02 -9.97
C ASP A 449 11.44 14.46 -10.52
N GLU A 450 11.85 13.96 -11.69
CA GLU A 450 13.07 14.42 -12.35
C GLU A 450 12.91 15.85 -12.84
N PHE A 451 11.74 16.23 -13.36
CA PHE A 451 11.45 17.61 -13.73
C PHE A 451 11.41 18.54 -12.52
N GLU A 452 10.75 18.16 -11.42
CA GLU A 452 10.71 18.95 -10.18
C GLU A 452 12.12 19.10 -9.57
N PHE A 453 12.89 18.01 -9.47
CA PHE A 453 14.27 18.07 -8.97
C PHE A 453 15.15 18.99 -9.83
N ASN A 454 15.07 18.87 -11.16
CA ASN A 454 15.82 19.74 -12.06
C ASN A 454 15.30 21.19 -12.00
N ALA A 455 14.00 21.42 -11.82
CA ALA A 455 13.42 22.75 -11.66
C ALA A 455 13.92 23.43 -10.38
N ASP A 456 13.97 22.71 -9.26
CA ASP A 456 14.50 23.20 -7.98
C ASP A 456 16.01 23.53 -8.06
N GLN A 457 16.78 22.82 -8.91
CA GLN A 457 18.17 23.18 -9.18
C GLN A 457 18.32 24.44 -10.05
N ILE A 458 17.31 24.79 -10.84
CA ILE A 458 17.33 25.95 -11.74
C ILE A 458 16.76 27.21 -11.05
N LEU A 459 15.73 27.06 -10.21
CA LEU A 459 15.05 28.15 -9.51
C LEU A 459 14.91 27.85 -8.01
N ASP A 460 15.90 28.27 -7.23
CA ASP A 460 15.87 28.19 -5.77
C ASP A 460 15.08 29.38 -5.18
N PHE A 461 13.87 29.11 -4.67
CA PHE A 461 13.03 30.11 -4.01
C PHE A 461 13.32 30.28 -2.51
N THR A 462 14.29 29.53 -1.94
CA THR A 462 14.56 29.55 -0.50
C THR A 462 15.38 30.76 -0.06
N GLU A 463 16.12 31.41 -0.97
CA GLU A 463 17.01 32.52 -0.60
C GLU A 463 16.47 33.93 -0.91
N SER A 464 15.62 34.13 -1.92
CA SER A 464 14.87 35.38 -2.14
C SER A 464 13.92 35.27 -3.34
N ASN A 465 12.78 35.96 -3.33
CA ASN A 465 11.92 36.06 -4.52
C ASN A 465 12.69 36.73 -5.69
N PRO A 466 13.01 36.00 -6.77
CA PRO A 466 13.80 36.54 -7.88
C PRO A 466 13.01 37.52 -8.76
N PHE A 467 11.69 37.62 -8.56
CA PHE A 467 10.80 38.49 -9.34
C PHE A 467 10.53 39.86 -8.70
N GLY A 468 11.20 40.16 -7.58
CA GLY A 468 11.18 41.48 -6.94
C GLY A 468 9.98 41.74 -6.04
N ASN A 469 10.16 42.67 -5.10
CA ASN A 469 9.10 43.12 -4.18
C ASN A 469 8.17 44.10 -4.91
N PHE A 470 7.02 43.63 -5.37
CA PHE A 470 5.88 44.48 -5.72
C PHE A 470 4.68 44.17 -4.84
#